data_AF-A0A968WUE8-F1
#
_entry.id   AF-A0A968WUE8-F1
#
_cell.length_a   1.000
_cell.length_b   1.000
_cell.length_c   1.000
_cell.angle_alpha   90.00
_cell.angle_beta   90.00
_cell.angle_gamma   90.00
#
_symmetry.space_group_name_H-M   'P 1'
#
loop_
_entity.id
_entity.type
_entity.pdbx_description
1 polymer ?
#
loop_
_entity_poly.entity_id
_entity_poly.type
_entity_poly.pdbx_seq_one_letter_code
_entity_poly.pdbx_strand_id
1 'polypeptide(L)'
;MEYAGELTGPSDPAAAVSQQRPARWSKRRAASWYGRQPWMVGSNYAPATAINQLEMWQADTFDPLTIDRELGWASDLGLKPPRHGFLESWAKQGVLLLNAVLTVEAGRAASHQGKGWERFTDAVIRKVNDLERPVVFILWGTYAQKKAAFVGAARHLVLKSAHPSPLSAHNGFFGSKPFSKANAFLEVNGQKAIEWALPGLP
;
A
#
# COMPACT_ATOMS: atom_id res chain seq x y z
N MET A 1 58.62 -24.93 -35.41
CA MET A 1 57.97 -24.13 -36.46
C MET A 1 56.48 -24.20 -36.22
N GLU A 2 55.96 -23.18 -35.55
CA GLU A 2 54.53 -22.93 -35.36
C GLU A 2 53.90 -22.54 -36.71
N TYR A 3 52.67 -22.98 -36.94
CA TYR A 3 51.67 -22.20 -37.67
C TYR A 3 50.29 -22.57 -37.11
N ALA A 4 49.81 -21.73 -36.20
CA ALA A 4 48.43 -21.68 -35.77
C ALA A 4 47.61 -20.95 -36.87
N GLY A 5 46.54 -21.58 -37.35
CA GLY A 5 45.55 -20.96 -38.23
C GLY A 5 44.29 -20.66 -37.43
N GLU A 6 44.13 -19.40 -37.03
CA GLU A 6 42.88 -18.87 -36.46
C GLU A 6 41.83 -18.70 -37.57
N LEU A 7 40.70 -19.37 -37.42
CA LEU A 7 39.49 -19.14 -38.20
C LEU A 7 38.69 -18.01 -37.54
N THR A 8 38.71 -16.83 -38.16
CA THR A 8 37.91 -15.66 -37.79
C THR A 8 36.45 -15.88 -38.23
N GLY A 9 35.58 -16.21 -37.28
CA GLY A 9 34.13 -16.17 -37.47
C GLY A 9 33.61 -14.73 -37.58
N PRO A 10 32.47 -14.50 -38.26
CA PRO A 10 31.93 -13.16 -38.46
C PRO A 10 31.55 -12.51 -37.12
N SER A 11 32.11 -11.33 -36.90
CA SER A 11 31.83 -10.43 -35.79
C SER A 11 30.34 -10.07 -35.72
N ASP A 12 29.68 -10.50 -34.65
CA ASP A 12 28.29 -10.23 -34.31
C ASP A 12 28.10 -8.73 -33.99
N PRO A 13 27.30 -7.94 -34.73
CA PRO A 13 27.11 -6.52 -34.46
C PRO A 13 25.98 -6.34 -33.45
N ALA A 14 26.05 -7.04 -32.31
CA ALA A 14 25.24 -6.70 -31.14
C ALA A 14 25.95 -5.58 -30.35
N ALA A 15 26.03 -4.41 -30.97
CA ALA A 15 26.51 -3.19 -30.33
C ALA A 15 25.67 -2.94 -29.07
N ALA A 16 26.37 -2.86 -27.93
CA ALA A 16 25.80 -2.57 -26.63
C ALA A 16 24.92 -1.32 -26.67
N VAL A 17 23.61 -1.50 -26.57
CA VAL A 17 22.67 -0.40 -26.34
C VAL A 17 22.88 0.07 -24.90
N SER A 18 23.74 1.07 -24.73
CA SER A 18 23.85 1.85 -23.50
C SER A 18 22.50 2.49 -23.20
N GLN A 19 21.73 1.89 -22.29
CA GLN A 19 20.53 2.51 -21.75
C GLN A 19 20.96 3.68 -20.85
N GLN A 20 21.21 4.83 -21.46
CA GLN A 20 21.33 6.08 -20.71
C GLN A 20 20.04 6.29 -19.92
N ARG A 21 20.14 6.22 -18.58
CA ARG A 21 19.03 6.60 -17.70
C ARG A 21 18.63 8.03 -18.07
N PRO A 22 17.36 8.31 -18.41
CA PRO A 22 16.96 9.65 -18.80
C PRO A 22 17.29 10.63 -17.67
N ALA A 23 17.92 11.75 -18.03
CA ALA A 23 18.31 12.78 -17.07
C ALA A 23 17.09 13.26 -16.26
N ARG A 24 17.27 13.39 -14.94
CA ARG A 24 16.23 13.89 -14.03
C ARG A 24 15.74 15.25 -14.50
N TRP A 25 14.42 15.44 -14.56
CA TRP A 25 13.85 16.72 -14.99
C TRP A 25 14.19 17.85 -14.02
N SER A 26 14.41 19.05 -14.56
CA SER A 26 14.47 20.27 -13.75
C SER A 26 13.09 20.58 -13.14
N LYS A 27 13.07 21.22 -11.95
CA LYS A 27 11.82 21.61 -11.26
C LYS A 27 10.88 22.40 -12.18
N ARG A 28 11.43 23.33 -12.96
CA ARG A 28 10.66 24.16 -13.93
C ARG A 28 10.02 23.32 -15.03
N ARG A 29 10.74 22.33 -15.56
CA ARG A 29 10.22 21.43 -16.60
C ARG A 29 9.10 20.54 -16.06
N ALA A 30 9.27 19.99 -14.87
CA ALA A 30 8.23 19.20 -14.22
C ALA A 30 6.96 20.02 -13.97
N ALA A 31 7.08 21.25 -13.45
CA ALA A 31 5.94 22.15 -13.20
C ALA A 31 5.21 22.56 -14.49
N SER A 32 5.95 22.88 -15.56
CA SER A 32 5.35 23.24 -16.85
C SER A 32 4.67 22.06 -17.54
N TRP A 33 5.19 20.85 -17.39
CA TRP A 33 4.53 19.64 -17.87
C TRP A 33 3.26 19.36 -17.06
N TYR A 34 3.33 19.47 -15.73
CA TYR A 34 2.22 19.31 -14.79
C TYR A 34 1.04 20.23 -15.13
N GLY A 35 1.28 21.53 -15.31
CA GLY A 35 0.22 22.50 -15.64
C GLY A 35 -0.45 22.33 -17.01
N ARG A 36 0.07 21.46 -17.88
CA ARG A 36 -0.46 21.18 -19.23
C ARG A 36 -1.28 19.90 -19.33
N GLN A 37 -1.37 19.12 -18.25
CA GLN A 37 -2.07 17.84 -18.31
C GLN A 37 -3.60 18.01 -18.17
N PRO A 38 -4.42 17.33 -18.99
CA PRO A 38 -5.88 17.41 -18.95
C PRO A 38 -6.52 16.54 -17.84
N TRP A 39 -5.72 15.73 -17.16
CA TRP A 39 -6.14 14.88 -16.04
C TRP A 39 -5.78 15.51 -14.69
N MET A 40 -6.49 15.09 -13.63
CA MET A 40 -6.32 15.63 -12.27
C MET A 40 -4.84 15.67 -11.87
N VAL A 41 -4.35 16.87 -11.66
CA VAL A 41 -2.98 17.13 -11.26
C VAL A 41 -2.96 17.38 -9.76
N GLY A 42 -2.39 16.41 -9.04
CA GLY A 42 -2.30 16.43 -7.57
C GLY A 42 -1.74 15.10 -7.06
N SER A 43 -0.54 14.73 -7.50
CA SER A 43 0.14 13.55 -6.99
C SER A 43 1.50 13.95 -6.43
N ASN A 44 1.53 14.36 -5.17
CA ASN A 44 2.72 14.16 -4.36
C ASN A 44 2.81 12.66 -4.01
N TYR A 45 3.02 11.81 -5.01
CA TYR A 45 3.35 10.41 -4.78
C TYR A 45 4.87 10.34 -4.56
N ALA A 46 5.33 10.83 -3.42
CA ALA A 46 6.63 10.46 -2.89
C ALA A 46 6.44 9.12 -2.18
N PRO A 47 7.10 8.03 -2.59
CA PRO A 47 6.99 6.73 -1.94
C PRO A 47 7.30 6.77 -0.42
N ALA A 48 8.04 7.79 0.03
CA ALA A 48 8.33 8.03 1.44
C ALA A 48 7.21 8.73 2.22
N THR A 49 6.20 9.31 1.56
CA THR A 49 5.04 9.96 2.21
C THR A 49 3.70 9.34 1.80
N ALA A 50 3.68 8.41 0.84
CA ALA A 50 2.53 7.56 0.48
C ALA A 50 2.30 6.43 1.50
N ILE A 51 2.67 6.70 2.75
CA ILE A 51 2.43 5.83 3.88
C ILE A 51 1.18 6.38 4.52
N ASN A 52 0.09 5.62 4.38
CA ASN A 52 -1.20 5.92 4.98
C ASN A 52 -0.98 6.30 6.45
N GLN A 53 -1.03 7.60 6.77
CA GLN A 53 -1.46 7.99 8.09
C GLN A 53 -2.91 7.52 8.18
N LEU A 54 -3.26 6.74 9.20
CA LEU A 54 -4.67 6.43 9.46
C LEU A 54 -5.42 7.76 9.55
N GLU A 55 -6.63 7.84 9.00
CA GLU A 55 -7.39 9.12 8.92
C GLU A 55 -7.44 9.87 10.25
N MET A 56 -7.39 9.17 11.38
CA MET A 56 -7.31 9.75 12.73
C MET A 56 -6.02 10.52 13.06
N TRP A 57 -4.96 10.46 12.26
CA TRP A 57 -3.73 11.25 12.43
C TRP A 57 -3.69 12.52 11.57
N GLN A 58 -4.72 12.78 10.75
CA GLN A 58 -4.83 14.02 10.00
C GLN A 58 -5.19 15.16 10.95
N ALA A 59 -4.66 16.36 10.72
CA ALA A 59 -4.84 17.51 11.63
C ALA A 59 -6.33 17.82 11.92
N ASP A 60 -7.21 17.60 10.93
CA ASP A 60 -8.64 17.90 11.02
C ASP A 60 -9.44 16.84 11.81
N THR A 61 -8.84 15.68 12.08
CA THR A 61 -9.46 14.50 12.72
C THR A 61 -8.60 13.92 13.84
N PHE A 62 -7.54 14.65 14.26
CA PHE A 62 -6.62 14.25 15.31
C PHE A 62 -7.31 14.34 16.67
N ASP A 63 -7.71 13.19 17.19
CA ASP A 63 -8.23 13.05 18.55
C ASP A 63 -7.40 12.00 19.29
N PRO A 64 -6.46 12.39 20.17
CA PRO A 64 -5.57 11.46 20.86
C PRO A 64 -6.29 10.41 21.71
N LEU A 65 -7.48 10.73 22.26
CA LEU A 65 -8.26 9.75 23.05
C LEU A 65 -8.93 8.71 22.14
N THR A 66 -9.42 9.14 20.99
CA THR A 66 -9.96 8.24 19.98
C THR A 66 -8.83 7.45 19.32
N ILE A 67 -7.69 8.07 19.01
CA ILE A 67 -6.47 7.39 18.55
C ILE A 67 -6.03 6.34 19.58
N ASP A 68 -5.92 6.64 20.87
CA ASP A 68 -5.53 5.64 21.86
C ASP A 68 -6.56 4.51 22.03
N ARG A 69 -7.84 4.79 21.80
CA ARG A 69 -8.93 3.80 21.82
C ARG A 69 -9.01 2.95 20.55
N GLU A 70 -8.84 3.56 19.38
CA GLU A 70 -8.89 2.95 18.03
C GLU A 70 -7.56 2.23 17.71
N LEU A 71 -6.43 2.78 18.19
CA LEU A 71 -5.07 2.24 18.08
C LEU A 71 -4.60 1.48 19.32
N GLY A 72 -5.54 1.01 20.15
CA GLY A 72 -5.34 -0.19 20.96
C GLY A 72 -5.19 -1.41 20.04
N TRP A 73 -4.26 -1.33 19.08
CA TRP A 73 -4.15 -2.11 17.84
C TRP A 73 -4.15 -3.59 18.06
N ALA A 74 -3.82 -3.98 19.27
CA ALA A 74 -4.11 -5.29 19.75
C ALA A 74 -4.14 -5.22 21.27
N SER A 75 -5.28 -4.85 21.85
CA SER A 75 -5.50 -5.12 23.28
C SER A 75 -5.24 -6.60 23.61
N ASP A 76 -5.35 -7.49 22.61
CA ASP A 76 -4.96 -8.90 22.65
C ASP A 76 -3.47 -9.20 22.39
N LEU A 77 -2.68 -8.31 21.76
CA LEU A 77 -1.21 -8.45 21.61
C LEU A 77 -0.42 -7.58 22.61
N GLY A 78 -1.10 -6.81 23.48
CA GLY A 78 -0.48 -6.05 24.56
C GLY A 78 0.41 -4.87 24.13
N LEU A 79 0.20 -4.35 22.91
CA LEU A 79 1.05 -3.29 22.34
C LEU A 79 0.70 -1.90 22.91
N LYS A 80 1.71 -1.05 23.06
CA LYS A 80 1.53 0.36 23.44
C LYS A 80 1.02 1.17 22.25
N PRO A 81 0.15 2.17 22.46
CA PRO A 81 -0.25 3.08 21.39
C PRO A 81 0.98 3.74 20.73
N PRO A 82 1.00 3.81 19.39
CA PRO A 82 2.10 4.43 18.66
C PRO A 82 2.14 5.95 18.90
N ARG A 83 3.33 6.54 18.78
CA ARG A 83 3.51 8.00 18.93
C ARG A 83 3.35 8.77 17.61
N HIS A 84 3.15 8.06 16.50
CA HIS A 84 3.01 8.62 15.16
C HIS A 84 2.25 7.65 14.23
N GLY A 85 1.70 8.15 13.13
CA GLY A 85 0.97 7.38 12.12
C GLY A 85 1.81 6.90 10.93
N PHE A 86 3.13 6.74 11.08
CA PHE A 86 4.03 6.38 9.98
C PHE A 86 4.18 4.86 9.86
N LEU A 87 3.43 4.27 8.92
CA LEU A 87 3.34 2.82 8.68
C LEU A 87 4.42 2.25 7.73
N GLU A 88 5.57 2.92 7.55
CA GLU A 88 6.64 2.40 6.67
C GLU A 88 7.13 1.02 7.12
N SER A 89 7.22 0.82 8.43
CA SER A 89 7.69 -0.45 9.01
C SER A 89 6.80 -1.62 8.58
N TRP A 90 5.50 -1.42 8.39
CA TRP A 90 4.59 -2.44 7.88
C TRP A 90 4.84 -2.68 6.39
N ALA A 91 4.99 -1.61 5.60
CA ALA A 91 5.26 -1.73 4.16
C ALA A 91 6.56 -2.50 3.87
N LYS A 92 7.61 -2.24 4.66
CA LYS A 92 8.90 -2.96 4.60
C LYS A 92 8.78 -4.45 4.90
N GLN A 93 7.74 -4.87 5.62
CA GLN A 93 7.44 -6.27 5.95
C GLN A 93 6.52 -6.95 4.93
N GLY A 94 6.13 -6.26 3.86
CA GLY A 94 5.26 -6.80 2.80
C GLY A 94 3.78 -6.46 2.96
N VAL A 95 3.42 -5.53 3.86
CA VAL A 95 2.05 -5.03 3.98
C VAL A 95 1.76 -4.01 2.89
N LEU A 96 0.82 -4.33 1.99
CA LEU A 96 0.35 -3.40 0.97
C LEU A 96 -0.74 -2.48 1.54
N LEU A 97 -0.41 -1.21 1.75
CA LEU A 97 -1.34 -0.17 2.20
C LEU A 97 -1.96 0.52 0.98
N LEU A 98 -3.17 0.11 0.60
CA LEU A 98 -3.81 0.55 -0.64
C LEU A 98 -5.15 1.24 -0.38
N ASN A 99 -5.24 2.52 -0.72
CA ASN A 99 -6.52 3.23 -0.77
C ASN A 99 -7.27 2.89 -2.07
N ALA A 100 -8.60 2.99 -2.06
CA ALA A 100 -9.41 2.81 -3.26
C ALA A 100 -9.17 3.90 -4.31
N VAL A 101 -8.99 5.14 -3.83
CA VAL A 101 -8.69 6.34 -4.59
C VAL A 101 -7.38 6.89 -4.06
N LEU A 102 -6.38 7.10 -4.93
CA LEU A 102 -4.99 7.38 -4.49
C LEU A 102 -4.67 8.87 -4.34
N THR A 103 -5.64 9.75 -4.60
CA THR A 103 -5.49 11.20 -4.49
C THR A 103 -6.80 11.80 -4.02
N VAL A 104 -6.72 12.98 -3.40
CA VAL A 104 -7.87 13.78 -2.99
C VAL A 104 -7.48 15.24 -3.10
N GLU A 105 -8.45 16.12 -3.34
CA GLU A 105 -8.25 17.56 -3.32
C GLU A 105 -8.24 18.04 -1.87
N ALA A 106 -7.37 18.99 -1.55
CA ALA A 106 -7.24 19.51 -0.19
C ALA A 106 -8.58 20.02 0.34
N GLY A 107 -8.97 19.59 1.54
CA GLY A 107 -10.23 19.98 2.19
C GLY A 107 -11.50 19.41 1.54
N ARG A 108 -11.41 18.54 0.53
CA ARG A 108 -12.57 18.00 -0.19
C ARG A 108 -12.54 16.48 -0.21
N ALA A 109 -13.08 15.88 0.85
CA ALA A 109 -13.20 14.43 0.98
C ALA A 109 -13.82 13.80 -0.30
N ALA A 110 -13.25 12.68 -0.74
CA ALA A 110 -13.69 11.92 -1.90
C ALA A 110 -13.74 12.68 -3.26
N SER A 111 -13.09 13.85 -3.39
CA SER A 111 -13.17 14.68 -4.62
C SER A 111 -12.72 13.97 -5.91
N HIS A 112 -11.83 12.97 -5.80
CA HIS A 112 -11.32 12.21 -6.93
C HIS A 112 -11.98 10.83 -7.09
N GLN A 113 -13.06 10.56 -6.36
CA GLN A 113 -13.87 9.37 -6.56
C GLN A 113 -14.51 9.38 -7.96
N GLY A 114 -14.54 8.21 -8.61
CA GLY A 114 -15.10 8.01 -9.95
C GLY A 114 -14.21 8.54 -11.07
N LYS A 115 -12.97 8.94 -10.79
CA LYS A 115 -12.06 9.57 -11.75
C LYS A 115 -11.01 8.62 -12.32
N GLY A 116 -11.12 7.32 -12.01
CA GLY A 116 -10.37 6.25 -12.67
C GLY A 116 -9.35 5.53 -11.79
N TRP A 117 -9.04 6.05 -10.59
CA TRP A 117 -8.18 5.36 -9.62
C TRP A 117 -8.70 3.99 -9.24
N GLU A 118 -10.02 3.83 -9.21
CA GLU A 118 -10.67 2.58 -8.86
C GLU A 118 -10.27 1.45 -9.81
N ARG A 119 -10.15 1.74 -11.12
CA ARG A 119 -9.74 0.74 -12.12
C ARG A 119 -8.31 0.27 -11.88
N PHE A 120 -7.43 1.21 -11.51
CA PHE A 120 -6.04 0.90 -11.19
C PHE A 120 -5.96 0.04 -9.93
N THR A 121 -6.62 0.46 -8.85
CA THR A 121 -6.56 -0.25 -7.57
C THR A 121 -7.28 -1.61 -7.64
N ASP A 122 -8.33 -1.74 -8.47
CA ASP A 122 -8.94 -3.04 -8.81
C ASP A 122 -7.94 -3.97 -9.49
N ALA A 123 -7.16 -3.48 -10.46
CA ALA A 123 -6.15 -4.28 -11.14
C ALA A 123 -5.05 -4.75 -10.17
N VAL A 124 -4.63 -3.88 -9.23
CA VAL A 124 -3.69 -4.25 -8.17
C VAL A 124 -4.27 -5.37 -7.30
N ILE A 125 -5.50 -5.23 -6.81
CA ILE A 125 -6.16 -6.25 -5.98
C ILE A 125 -6.28 -7.58 -6.73
N ARG A 126 -6.66 -7.57 -8.01
CA ARG A 126 -6.69 -8.78 -8.86
C ARG A 126 -5.31 -9.43 -8.94
N LYS A 127 -4.26 -8.65 -9.19
CA LYS A 127 -2.90 -9.20 -9.24
C LYS A 127 -2.42 -9.79 -7.92
N VAL A 128 -2.84 -9.23 -6.78
CA VAL A 128 -2.56 -9.81 -5.46
C VAL A 128 -3.35 -11.11 -5.27
N ASN A 129 -4.60 -11.17 -5.72
CA ASN A 129 -5.44 -12.37 -5.67
C ASN A 129 -4.97 -13.48 -6.62
N ASP A 130 -4.24 -13.14 -7.68
CA ASP A 130 -3.64 -14.13 -8.59
C ASP A 130 -2.35 -14.75 -8.03
N LEU A 131 -1.82 -14.27 -6.90
CA LEU A 131 -0.60 -14.81 -6.30
C LEU A 131 -0.81 -16.23 -5.81
N GLU A 132 0.16 -17.10 -6.10
CA GLU A 132 0.13 -18.49 -5.63
C GLU A 132 0.26 -18.59 -4.11
N ARG A 133 1.04 -17.68 -3.51
CA ARG A 133 1.22 -17.61 -2.05
C ARG A 133 -0.08 -17.13 -1.37
N PRO A 134 -0.47 -17.71 -0.22
CA PRO A 134 -1.55 -17.19 0.60
C PRO A 134 -1.32 -15.72 0.98
N VAL A 135 -2.40 -14.93 1.00
CA VAL A 135 -2.37 -13.50 1.35
C VAL A 135 -3.53 -13.23 2.31
N VAL A 136 -3.34 -12.28 3.22
CA VAL A 136 -4.40 -11.77 4.09
C VAL A 136 -4.94 -10.46 3.52
N PHE A 137 -6.22 -10.42 3.20
CA PHE A 137 -6.95 -9.20 2.83
C PHE A 137 -7.71 -8.67 4.04
N ILE A 138 -7.29 -7.50 4.54
CA ILE A 138 -7.99 -6.79 5.62
C ILE A 138 -8.85 -5.70 4.98
N LEU A 139 -10.18 -5.86 5.09
CA LEU A 139 -11.17 -5.04 4.39
C LEU A 139 -12.02 -4.25 5.39
N TRP A 140 -11.65 -3.00 5.61
CA TRP A 140 -12.34 -2.08 6.51
C TRP A 140 -13.43 -1.28 5.79
N GLY A 141 -14.66 -1.45 6.25
CA GLY A 141 -15.83 -0.76 5.72
C GLY A 141 -16.42 -1.37 4.45
N THR A 142 -17.68 -1.02 4.18
CA THR A 142 -18.49 -1.58 3.09
C THR A 142 -17.87 -1.38 1.71
N TYR A 143 -17.18 -0.25 1.50
CA TYR A 143 -16.55 0.04 0.21
C TYR A 143 -15.42 -0.96 -0.09
N ALA A 144 -14.49 -1.18 0.86
CA ALA A 144 -13.40 -2.14 0.68
C ALA A 144 -13.93 -3.57 0.49
N GLN A 145 -14.97 -3.94 1.25
CA GLN A 145 -15.61 -5.25 1.15
C GLN A 145 -16.24 -5.49 -0.22
N LYS A 146 -16.90 -4.49 -0.81
CA LYS A 146 -17.44 -4.57 -2.17
C LYS A 146 -16.33 -4.66 -3.21
N LYS A 147 -15.26 -3.86 -3.06
CA LYS A 147 -14.14 -3.81 -4.00
C LYS A 147 -13.41 -5.15 -4.11
N ALA A 148 -13.24 -5.86 -3.00
CA ALA A 148 -12.59 -7.16 -2.95
C ALA A 148 -13.58 -8.34 -2.91
N ALA A 149 -14.83 -8.15 -3.35
CA ALA A 149 -15.84 -9.22 -3.34
C ALA A 149 -15.47 -10.41 -4.24
N PHE A 150 -14.60 -10.20 -5.23
CA PHE A 150 -14.09 -11.23 -6.13
C PHE A 150 -12.90 -12.01 -5.55
N VAL A 151 -12.35 -11.62 -4.39
CA VAL A 151 -11.20 -12.29 -3.79
C VAL A 151 -11.60 -13.70 -3.33
N GLY A 152 -10.89 -14.70 -3.82
CA GLY A 152 -11.18 -16.11 -3.55
C GLY A 152 -10.79 -16.51 -2.13
N ALA A 153 -11.77 -16.90 -1.32
CA ALA A 153 -11.55 -17.32 0.07
C ALA A 153 -10.92 -18.71 0.24
N ALA A 154 -10.72 -19.46 -0.86
CA ALA A 154 -10.13 -20.81 -0.79
C ALA A 154 -8.61 -20.78 -0.54
N ARG A 155 -7.91 -19.73 -1.00
CA ARG A 155 -6.45 -19.58 -0.88
C ARG A 155 -6.05 -18.46 0.10
N HIS A 156 -6.83 -17.39 0.11
CA HIS A 156 -6.54 -16.19 0.87
C HIS A 156 -7.42 -16.12 2.11
N LEU A 157 -6.92 -15.47 3.16
CA LEU A 157 -7.75 -15.07 4.28
C LEU A 157 -8.37 -13.71 3.99
N VAL A 158 -9.70 -13.61 4.08
CA VAL A 158 -10.42 -12.34 3.94
C VAL A 158 -11.02 -11.96 5.29
N LEU A 159 -10.47 -10.92 5.92
CA LEU A 159 -10.95 -10.35 7.17
C LEU A 159 -11.77 -9.10 6.88
N LYS A 160 -13.03 -9.10 7.30
CA LYS A 160 -13.97 -8.00 7.09
C LYS A 160 -14.37 -7.40 8.43
N SER A 161 -14.37 -6.08 8.54
CA SER A 161 -14.93 -5.36 9.68
C SER A 161 -15.42 -3.98 9.28
N ALA A 162 -16.09 -3.28 10.21
CA ALA A 162 -16.44 -1.88 10.02
C ALA A 162 -15.18 -1.02 9.87
N HIS A 163 -15.35 0.21 9.36
CA HIS A 163 -14.21 1.13 9.21
C HIS A 163 -13.78 1.67 10.59
N PRO A 164 -12.47 1.89 10.84
CA PRO A 164 -11.94 2.48 12.08
C PRO A 164 -12.30 3.97 12.29
N SER A 165 -13.18 4.54 11.45
CA SER A 165 -13.66 5.92 11.66
C SER A 165 -14.58 5.96 12.88
N PRO A 166 -14.59 7.05 13.67
CA PRO A 166 -15.46 7.19 14.84
C PRO A 166 -16.94 6.93 14.54
N LEU A 167 -17.37 7.22 13.31
CA LEU A 167 -18.75 7.04 12.84
C LEU A 167 -19.17 5.56 12.73
N SER A 168 -18.23 4.62 12.65
CA SER A 168 -18.51 3.21 12.40
C SER A 168 -17.75 2.22 13.27
N ALA A 169 -16.76 2.66 14.07
CA ALA A 169 -15.89 1.75 14.81
C ALA A 169 -16.67 0.85 15.81
N HIS A 170 -17.67 1.42 16.48
CA HIS A 170 -18.57 0.69 17.39
C HIS A 170 -19.43 -0.37 16.69
N ASN A 171 -19.60 -0.28 15.37
CA ASN A 171 -20.43 -1.21 14.58
C ASN A 171 -19.64 -2.43 14.08
N GLY A 172 -18.60 -2.84 14.81
CA GLY A 172 -17.86 -4.08 14.54
C GLY A 172 -16.42 -3.92 14.08
N PHE A 173 -15.81 -2.73 14.21
CA PHE A 173 -14.35 -2.61 14.15
C PHE A 173 -13.72 -3.11 15.45
N PHE A 174 -14.21 -2.63 16.60
CA PHE A 174 -13.78 -3.12 17.90
C PHE A 174 -14.08 -4.62 18.06
N GLY A 175 -13.10 -5.36 18.58
CA GLY A 175 -13.19 -6.82 18.73
C GLY A 175 -12.96 -7.61 17.44
N SER A 176 -12.79 -6.97 16.27
CA SER A 176 -12.55 -7.68 15.00
C SER A 176 -11.20 -8.41 14.96
N LYS A 177 -10.22 -7.95 15.76
CA LYS A 177 -8.89 -8.56 15.95
C LYS A 177 -8.20 -8.92 14.62
N PRO A 178 -8.08 -7.99 13.66
CA PRO A 178 -7.61 -8.33 12.32
C PRO A 178 -6.12 -8.70 12.30
N PHE A 179 -5.31 -8.09 13.17
CA PHE A 179 -3.85 -8.28 13.19
C PHE A 179 -3.43 -9.64 13.76
N SER A 180 -3.99 -10.05 14.90
CA SER A 180 -3.72 -11.37 15.47
C SER A 180 -4.24 -12.51 14.58
N LYS A 181 -5.43 -12.35 13.98
CA LYS A 181 -5.94 -13.29 12.96
C LYS A 181 -5.06 -13.36 11.72
N ALA A 182 -4.53 -12.22 11.26
CA ALA A 182 -3.61 -12.18 10.14
C ALA A 182 -2.32 -12.95 10.45
N ASN A 183 -1.68 -12.68 11.60
CA ASN A 183 -0.46 -13.38 11.99
C ASN A 183 -0.70 -14.89 12.18
N ALA A 184 -1.78 -15.29 12.84
CA ALA A 184 -2.11 -16.71 13.01
C ALA A 184 -2.26 -17.43 11.66
N PHE A 185 -2.89 -16.79 10.67
CA PHE A 185 -2.98 -17.36 9.33
C PHE A 185 -1.64 -17.42 8.61
N LEU A 186 -0.82 -16.37 8.71
CA LEU A 186 0.52 -16.37 8.12
C LEU A 186 1.37 -17.50 8.69
N GLU A 187 1.38 -17.66 10.01
CA GLU A 187 2.13 -18.70 10.72
C GLU A 187 1.71 -20.12 10.31
N VAL A 188 0.41 -20.41 10.27
CA VAL A 188 -0.10 -21.73 9.82
C VAL A 188 0.25 -22.03 8.36
N ASN A 189 0.44 -20.99 7.54
CA ASN A 189 0.86 -21.12 6.13
C ASN A 189 2.39 -21.01 5.95
N GLY A 190 3.18 -21.10 7.03
CA GLY A 190 4.64 -21.07 6.98
C GLY A 190 5.24 -19.71 6.60
N GLN A 191 4.46 -18.64 6.71
CA GLN A 191 4.90 -17.27 6.46
C GLN A 191 5.28 -16.58 7.78
N LYS A 192 6.21 -15.62 7.68
CA LYS A 192 6.63 -14.81 8.83
C LYS A 192 5.47 -13.93 9.30
N ALA A 193 5.19 -13.95 10.60
CA ALA A 193 4.28 -13.01 11.24
C ALA A 193 4.77 -11.56 11.05
N ILE A 194 3.82 -10.63 10.95
CA ILE A 194 4.14 -9.20 10.84
C ILE A 194 4.33 -8.63 12.24
N GLU A 195 5.39 -7.86 12.41
CA GLU A 195 5.58 -6.97 13.56
C GLU A 195 4.70 -5.73 13.37
N TRP A 196 3.56 -5.73 14.06
CA TRP A 196 2.57 -4.65 13.97
C TRP A 196 2.92 -3.45 14.86
N ALA A 197 3.82 -3.61 15.84
CA ALA A 197 4.29 -2.48 16.63
C ALA A 197 5.04 -1.48 15.74
N LEU A 198 4.70 -0.20 15.87
CA LEU A 198 5.48 0.86 15.24
C LEU A 198 6.71 1.20 16.08
N PRO A 199 7.82 1.61 15.43
CA PRO A 199 8.98 2.12 16.14
C PRO A 199 8.64 3.37 16.95
N GLY A 200 9.48 3.71 17.94
CA GLY A 200 9.28 4.92 18.76
C GLY A 200 9.48 6.23 17.99
N LEU A 201 10.15 6.17 16.84
CA LEU A 201 10.43 7.28 15.93
C LEU A 201 10.15 6.82 14.49
N PRO A 202 9.65 7.71 13.62
CA PRO A 202 9.36 7.41 12.22
C PRO A 202 10.61 7.08 11.40
#